data_AF-A0A0U1KYR1-F1
#
_entry.id   AF-A0A0U1KYR1-F1
#
_cell.length_a   1.000
_cell.length_b   1.000
_cell.length_c   1.000
_cell.angle_alpha   90.00
_cell.angle_beta   90.00
_cell.angle_gamma   90.00
#
_symmetry.space_group_name_H-M   'P 1'
#
loop_
_entity.id
_entity.type
_entity.pdbx_description
1 polymer ?
#
loop_
_entity_poly.entity_id
_entity_poly.type
_entity_poly.pdbx_seq_one_letter_code
_entity_poly.pdbx_strand_id
1 'polypeptide(L)' 'MDVWIQQYPWLDELLMGFLGLTWKHVVMWAIGALLIYLAVKHDYEPSLLLPSGFGAVLANIPHSSAVSAIVASRFAQEL' A
#
# COMPACT_ATOMS: atom_id res chain seq x y z
N MET A 1 -2.60 -23.71 25.20
CA MET A 1 -1.47 -22.75 25.14
C MET A 1 -1.87 -21.59 24.23
N ASP A 2 -3.06 -21.04 24.49
CA ASP A 2 -3.84 -20.26 23.50
C ASP A 2 -4.20 -18.87 24.07
N VAL A 3 -3.89 -18.68 25.36
CA VAL A 3 -4.08 -17.45 26.15
C VAL A 3 -3.03 -16.38 25.83
N TRP A 4 -1.86 -16.78 25.32
CA TRP A 4 -0.76 -15.85 25.00
C TRP A 4 -0.95 -15.14 23.65
N ILE A 5 -1.71 -15.74 22.73
CA ILE A 5 -1.95 -15.20 21.39
C ILE A 5 -3.02 -14.10 21.44
N GLN A 6 -4.00 -14.19 22.35
CA GLN A 6 -5.00 -13.13 22.54
C GLN A 6 -4.44 -11.85 23.18
N GLN A 7 -3.27 -11.92 23.83
CA GLN A 7 -2.62 -10.77 24.44
C GLN A 7 -1.95 -9.84 23.40
N TYR A 8 -1.57 -10.37 22.23
CA TYR A 8 -0.79 -9.65 21.23
C TYR A 8 -1.39 -9.74 19.81
N PRO A 9 -2.64 -9.26 19.60
CA PRO A 9 -3.32 -9.30 18.30
C PRO A 9 -2.57 -8.54 17.18
N TRP A 10 -1.73 -7.58 17.55
CA TRP A 10 -0.91 -6.79 16.62
C TRP A 10 0.15 -7.62 15.88
N LEU A 11 0.59 -8.76 16.44
CA LEU A 11 1.56 -9.63 15.77
C LEU A 11 0.95 -10.24 14.51
N ASP A 12 -0.32 -10.67 14.58
CA ASP A 12 -1.02 -11.26 13.43
C ASP A 12 -1.24 -10.23 12.33
N GLU A 13 -1.61 -9.00 12.67
CA GLU A 13 -1.78 -7.91 11.70
C GLU A 13 -0.47 -7.56 10.99
N LEU A 14 0.64 -7.47 11.73
CA LEU A 14 1.95 -7.21 11.14
C LEU A 14 2.41 -8.37 10.26
N LEU A 15 2.22 -9.61 10.70
CA LEU A 15 2.57 -10.80 9.93
C LEU A 15 1.74 -10.92 8.64
N MET A 16 0.44 -10.64 8.70
CA MET A 16 -0.42 -10.58 7.51
C MET A 16 0.02 -9.48 6.55
N GLY A 17 0.39 -8.30 7.06
CA GLY A 17 0.97 -7.20 6.28
C GLY A 17 2.19 -7.61 5.45
N PHE A 18 3.10 -8.34 6.07
CA PHE A 18 4.29 -8.89 5.39
C PHE A 18 3.96 -10.05 4.44
N LEU A 19 3.02 -10.93 4.81
CA LEU A 19 2.60 -12.06 3.96
C LEU A 19 1.82 -11.61 2.71
N GLY A 20 1.09 -10.50 2.79
CA GLY A 20 0.38 -9.88 1.65
C GLY A 20 1.29 -9.13 0.67
N LEU A 21 2.57 -8.95 1.01
CA LEU A 21 3.55 -8.26 0.18
C LEU A 21 3.98 -9.16 -0.99
N THR A 22 3.17 -9.16 -2.04
CA THR A 22 3.49 -9.90 -3.27
C THR A 22 4.59 -9.19 -4.07
N TRP A 23 5.36 -9.95 -4.85
CA TRP A 23 6.40 -9.41 -5.73
C TRP A 23 5.87 -8.37 -6.72
N LYS A 24 4.58 -8.42 -7.07
CA LYS A 24 3.91 -7.43 -7.94
C LYS A 24 3.94 -6.03 -7.37
N HIS A 25 3.78 -5.87 -6.04
CA HIS A 25 3.87 -4.56 -5.38
C HIS A 25 5.27 -3.96 -5.53
N VAL A 26 6.31 -4.80 -5.35
CA VAL A 26 7.71 -4.39 -5.49
C VAL A 26 8.01 -3.92 -6.92
N VAL A 27 7.49 -4.60 -7.94
CA VAL A 27 7.60 -4.17 -9.34
C VAL A 27 6.92 -2.83 -9.58
N MET A 28 5.69 -2.66 -9.08
CA MET A 28 4.95 -1.41 -9.26
C MET A 28 5.62 -0.23 -8.56
N TRP A 29 6.22 -0.45 -7.38
CA TRP A 29 7.04 0.56 -6.71
C TRP A 29 8.29 0.92 -7.51
N ALA A 30 8.97 -0.07 -8.10
CA ALA A 30 10.10 0.18 -8.97
C ALA A 30 9.70 1.01 -10.20
N ILE A 31 8.54 0.73 -10.81
CA ILE A 31 7.99 1.51 -11.93
C ILE A 31 7.64 2.93 -11.48
N GLY A 32 6.93 3.09 -10.35
CA GLY A 32 6.57 4.41 -9.82
C GLY A 32 7.80 5.26 -9.48
N ALA A 33 8.82 4.66 -8.87
CA ALA A 33 10.10 5.31 -8.60
C ALA A 33 10.86 5.66 -9.88
N LEU A 34 10.80 4.81 -10.91
CA LEU A 34 11.40 5.08 -12.22
C LEU A 34 10.73 6.28 -12.91
N LEU A 35 9.39 6.38 -12.85
CA LEU A 35 8.65 7.52 -13.40
C LEU A 35 8.98 8.82 -12.67
N ILE A 36 9.06 8.79 -11.34
CA ILE A 36 9.51 9.93 -10.54
C ILE A 36 10.95 10.32 -10.90
N TYR A 37 11.83 9.32 -11.06
CA TYR A 37 13.23 9.56 -11.45
C TYR A 37 13.34 10.22 -12.81
N LEU A 38 12.57 9.77 -13.81
CA LEU A 38 12.54 10.37 -15.14
C LEU A 38 11.96 11.79 -15.12
N ALA A 39 10.91 12.03 -14.32
CA ALA A 39 10.32 13.36 -14.14
C ALA A 39 11.34 14.38 -13.58
N VAL A 40 12.12 13.97 -12.57
CA VAL A 40 13.08 14.86 -11.89
C VAL A 40 14.39 15.01 -12.68
N LYS A 41 14.90 13.93 -13.28
CA LYS A 41 16.21 13.94 -13.94
C LYS A 41 16.16 14.35 -15.41
N HIS A 42 15.03 14.14 -16.09
CA HIS A 42 14.92 14.39 -17.52
C HIS A 42 13.88 15.45 -17.88
N ASP A 43 13.28 16.15 -16.89
CA ASP A 43 12.29 17.21 -17.08
C ASP A 43 11.11 16.83 -18.00
N TYR A 44 10.86 15.53 -18.15
CA TYR A 44 9.67 15.05 -18.86
C TYR A 44 8.46 15.37 -17.98
N GLU A 45 7.60 16.25 -18.50
CA GLU A 45 6.31 16.68 -17.91
C GLU A 45 6.20 16.43 -16.40
N PRO A 46 7.05 17.09 -15.59
CA PRO A 46 7.20 16.75 -14.17
C PRO A 46 5.90 16.96 -13.40
N SER A 47 5.07 17.91 -13.85
CA SER A 47 3.72 18.16 -13.32
C SER A 47 2.76 16.99 -13.52
N LEU A 48 3.01 16.05 -14.43
CA LEU A 48 2.14 14.91 -14.72
C LEU A 48 2.79 13.57 -14.34
N LEU A 49 4.09 13.40 -14.59
CA LEU A 49 4.84 12.19 -14.27
C LEU A 49 5.16 12.05 -12.78
N LEU A 50 5.35 13.16 -12.06
CA LEU A 50 5.59 13.13 -10.61
C LEU A 50 4.31 12.70 -9.85
N PRO A 51 3.11 13.29 -10.08
CA PRO A 51 1.90 12.84 -9.40
C PRO A 51 1.46 11.43 -9.79
N SER A 52 1.64 11.02 -11.06
CA SER A 52 1.29 9.67 -11.51
C SER A 52 2.23 8.60 -10.94
N GLY A 53 3.55 8.85 -10.92
CA GLY A 53 4.52 7.96 -10.29
C GLY A 53 4.31 7.84 -8.77
N PHE A 54 4.00 8.96 -8.10
CA PHE A 54 3.66 8.95 -6.68
C PHE A 54 2.36 8.20 -6.39
N GLY A 55 1.33 8.41 -7.21
CA GLY A 55 0.07 7.68 -7.14
C GLY A 55 0.24 6.17 -7.32
N ALA A 56 1.11 5.74 -8.25
CA ALA A 56 1.42 4.33 -8.46
C ALA A 56 2.08 3.68 -7.23
N VAL A 57 2.98 4.39 -6.54
CA VAL A 57 3.60 3.91 -5.30
C VAL A 57 2.55 3.78 -4.18
N LEU A 58 1.73 4.82 -3.96
CA LEU A 58 0.72 4.83 -2.91
C LEU A 58 -0.41 3.81 -3.14
N ALA A 59 -0.85 3.62 -4.38
CA ALA A 59 -1.90 2.67 -4.74
C ALA A 59 -1.48 1.20 -4.55
N ASN A 60 -0.17 0.92 -4.53
CA ASN A 60 0.38 -0.43 -4.40
C ASN A 60 0.96 -0.71 -3.01
N ILE A 61 0.50 0.00 -1.97
CA ILE A 61 0.87 -0.33 -0.59
C ILE A 61 0.06 -1.56 -0.13
N PRO A 62 0.70 -2.71 0.14
CA PRO A 62 0.01 -3.90 0.63
C PRO A 62 -0.60 -3.60 2.00
N HIS A 63 -1.83 -4.07 2.22
CA HIS A 63 -2.60 -3.75 3.42
C HIS A 63 -2.78 -2.25 3.68
N SER A 64 -2.86 -1.42 2.61
CA SER A 64 -3.23 -0.02 2.76
C SER A 64 -4.55 0.09 3.52
N SER A 65 -4.45 0.54 4.78
CA SER A 65 -5.55 0.67 5.74
C SER A 65 -6.67 1.55 5.18
N ALA A 66 -6.37 2.44 4.24
CA ALA A 66 -7.35 3.31 3.59
C ALA A 66 -8.43 2.54 2.81
N VAL A 67 -8.10 1.44 2.11
CA VAL A 67 -9.10 0.68 1.33
C VAL A 67 -9.85 -0.31 2.24
N SER A 68 -9.14 -0.97 3.15
CA SER A 68 -9.76 -1.90 4.10
C SER A 68 -10.70 -1.18 5.09
N ALA A 69 -10.34 0.04 5.54
CA ALA A 69 -11.15 0.81 6.46
C ALA A 69 -12.43 1.39 5.81
N ILE A 70 -12.37 1.80 4.53
CA ILE A 70 -13.54 2.31 3.80
C ILE A 70 -14.53 1.19 3.48
N VAL A 71 -14.05 -0.02 3.18
CA VAL A 71 -14.91 -1.17 2.92
C VAL A 71 -15.53 -1.68 4.22
N ALA A 72 -14.77 -1.78 5.31
CA ALA A 72 -15.29 -2.19 6.61
C ALA A 72 -16.32 -1.20 7.20
N SER A 73 -16.13 0.11 7.03
CA SER A 73 -17.08 1.12 7.53
C SER A 73 -18.40 1.16 6.77
N ARG A 74 -18.40 0.79 5.47
CA ARG A 74 -19.63 0.71 4.65
C ARG A 74 -20.52 -0.46 5.05
N PHE A 75 -19.95 -1.60 5.44
CA PHE A 75 -20.74 -2.74 5.90
C PHE A 75 -21.30 -2.58 7.31
N ALA A 76 -20.67 -1.75 8.16
CA ALA A 76 -21.17 -1.46 9.51
C ALA A 76 -22.35 -0.46 9.54
N GLN A 77 -22.64 0.23 8.43
CA GLN A 77 -23.77 1.18 8.32
C GLN A 77 -25.03 0.56 7.71
N GLU A 78 -24.95 -0.66 7.18
CA GLU A 78 -26.10 -1.39 6.60
C GLU A 78 -26.71 -2.42 7.56
N LEU A 79 -26.28 -2.45 8.84
CA LEU A 79 -26.84 -3.28 9.92
C LEU A 79 -27.54 -2.43 10.98
#